data_AF-A0A847Y3U5-F1
#
_entry.id   AF-A0A847Y3U5-F1
#
_cell.length_a   1.000
_cell.length_b   1.000
_cell.length_c   1.000
_cell.angle_alpha   90.00
_cell.angle_beta   90.00
_cell.angle_gamma   90.00
#
_symmetry.space_group_name_H-M   'P 1'
#
loop_
_entity.id
_entity.type
_entity.pdbx_description
1 polymer ?
#
loop_
_entity_poly.entity_id
_entity_poly.type
_entity_poly.pdbx_seq_one_letter_code
_entity_poly.pdbx_strand_id
1 'polypeptide(L)'
;MPDMLEKHGFTISLACMFLGIGLIGLWLLIYDPHSGQTPNTILVRSTGGLPAVYSADNRAGNILRKAGIRLFPGDRILVDGQSYQPDQEFLPAKDRVIQLIPSARVTLHQDGKQLTFLSSAPTLGQALWEAGYRLSNVDHIDPPLDTLLVGDMQVTLQSPQVVTVVDGYKNTQLYTSAATVEAALAEGGFGLTALDTTTPPGDQPVHSGGIIQITRNTEEMILTEKTLAFENEQVVKEEMDQGASEVVQKGENGLELSRERVIYVNGKETDRRAEGSIVLKEPVKQITNVGSKAVVRSVDIGPESLDYYRIEEVYATSYSPCRQGYDHCSTGTASGTPLAKGVIAVSQSWYKIFAGTQIYIPGYGVGTVADTGGGIPGKYWIDLGYGEEDFVNWHQTVTIYFLNPAPANVPEVLP
;
A
#
# COMPACT_ATOMS: atom_id res chain seq x y z
N MET A 1 -50.04 6.46 37.44
CA MET A 1 -50.28 6.73 38.87
C MET A 1 -50.16 8.23 39.08
N PRO A 2 -51.29 8.94 39.16
CA PRO A 2 -51.37 10.30 39.69
C PRO A 2 -51.56 10.23 41.22
N ASP A 3 -51.17 11.28 41.94
CA ASP A 3 -51.87 11.80 43.14
C ASP A 3 -51.15 13.11 43.55
N MET A 4 -51.77 14.30 43.54
CA MET A 4 -52.95 14.82 44.26
C MET A 4 -52.72 15.11 45.76
N LEU A 5 -53.08 16.36 46.10
CA LEU A 5 -53.67 16.92 47.34
C LEU A 5 -52.85 18.10 47.92
N GLU A 6 -53.31 19.35 47.81
CA GLU A 6 -54.42 20.01 48.58
C GLU A 6 -54.06 20.20 50.08
N LYS A 7 -54.42 21.26 50.82
CA LYS A 7 -55.08 22.57 50.65
C LYS A 7 -55.10 23.24 52.06
N HIS A 8 -55.52 24.51 52.11
CA HIS A 8 -56.10 25.27 53.25
C HIS A 8 -55.08 25.83 54.27
N GLY A 9 -55.04 27.12 54.64
CA GLY A 9 -55.95 28.25 54.47
C GLY A 9 -56.90 28.40 55.66
N PHE A 10 -56.60 29.30 56.63
CA PHE A 10 -57.61 29.94 57.51
C PHE A 10 -57.04 31.20 58.20
N THR A 11 -57.82 32.28 58.13
CA THR A 11 -57.68 33.56 58.85
C THR A 11 -58.89 33.77 59.77
N ILE A 12 -58.86 34.84 60.60
CA ILE A 12 -59.93 35.45 61.45
C ILE A 12 -59.84 35.00 62.93
N SER A 13 -59.97 35.81 64.00
CA SER A 13 -60.06 37.26 64.26
C SER A 13 -60.26 37.43 65.79
N LEU A 14 -59.70 38.52 66.35
CA LEU A 14 -60.18 39.41 67.44
C LEU A 14 -60.94 38.87 68.68
N ALA A 15 -60.51 39.31 69.89
CA ALA A 15 -61.39 39.99 70.89
C ALA A 15 -60.66 40.43 72.20
N CYS A 16 -60.94 41.69 72.61
CA CYS A 16 -61.27 42.20 73.97
C CYS A 16 -60.32 42.01 75.19
N MET A 17 -60.16 42.91 76.19
CA MET A 17 -60.68 44.25 76.58
C MET A 17 -60.07 44.64 77.96
N PHE A 18 -60.12 45.95 78.31
CA PHE A 18 -60.12 46.59 79.67
C PHE A 18 -58.86 47.23 80.32
N LEU A 19 -58.87 48.58 80.31
CA LEU A 19 -58.84 49.59 81.41
C LEU A 19 -57.70 49.66 82.46
N GLY A 20 -57.10 50.86 82.60
CA GLY A 20 -56.42 51.31 83.83
C GLY A 20 -55.55 52.58 83.67
N ILE A 21 -55.94 53.67 84.36
CA ILE A 21 -55.33 55.01 84.37
C ILE A 21 -54.10 55.08 85.32
N GLY A 22 -53.05 55.86 84.98
CA GLY A 22 -51.98 56.23 85.93
C GLY A 22 -50.89 57.14 85.35
N LEU A 23 -50.54 58.21 86.08
CA LEU A 23 -49.71 59.36 85.70
C LEU A 23 -48.20 59.12 85.51
N ILE A 24 -47.61 59.97 84.65
CA ILE A 24 -46.27 60.62 84.70
C ILE A 24 -45.01 59.74 84.77
N GLY A 25 -44.17 59.89 83.75
CA GLY A 25 -42.76 59.48 83.79
C GLY A 25 -42.08 59.56 82.42
N LEU A 26 -41.87 60.78 81.92
CA LEU A 26 -40.97 61.06 80.81
C LEU A 26 -39.56 60.58 81.18
N TRP A 27 -38.97 59.66 80.41
CA TRP A 27 -37.54 59.58 80.04
C TRP A 27 -37.30 58.31 79.19
N LEU A 28 -36.49 58.47 78.13
CA LEU A 28 -35.78 57.42 77.34
C LEU A 28 -36.53 56.64 76.25
N LEU A 29 -36.34 57.13 75.01
CA LEU A 29 -35.63 56.49 73.89
C LEU A 29 -36.40 56.68 72.57
N ILE A 30 -35.93 57.64 71.79
CA ILE A 30 -36.18 57.71 70.35
C ILE A 30 -35.55 56.44 69.76
N TYR A 31 -36.37 55.45 69.44
CA TYR A 31 -35.97 54.32 68.60
C TYR A 31 -35.96 54.84 67.17
N ASP A 32 -34.77 55.24 66.71
CA ASP A 32 -34.50 55.54 65.31
C ASP A 32 -34.36 54.21 64.53
N PRO A 33 -35.30 53.88 63.60
CA PRO A 33 -35.22 52.66 62.82
C PRO A 33 -34.07 52.66 61.79
N HIS A 34 -33.22 53.69 61.75
CA HIS A 34 -32.02 53.74 60.90
C HIS A 34 -30.68 53.60 61.65
N SER A 35 -30.69 53.26 62.94
CA SER A 35 -29.44 53.00 63.67
C SER A 35 -29.17 51.50 63.85
N GLY A 36 -28.20 50.97 63.09
CA GLY A 36 -27.53 49.71 63.45
C GLY A 36 -27.48 48.59 62.41
N GLN A 37 -27.08 48.87 61.16
CA GLN A 37 -26.28 47.88 60.44
C GLN A 37 -24.83 48.10 60.81
N THR A 38 -24.26 47.24 61.66
CA THR A 38 -22.81 47.20 61.87
C THR A 38 -22.14 47.01 60.51
N PRO A 39 -21.17 47.86 60.11
CA PRO A 39 -20.53 47.74 58.81
C PRO A 39 -19.84 46.37 58.71
N ASN A 40 -20.17 45.61 57.68
CA ASN A 40 -19.49 44.35 57.40
C ASN A 40 -18.07 44.63 56.90
N THR A 41 -17.14 43.73 57.19
CA THR A 41 -15.76 43.85 56.70
C THR A 41 -15.72 43.33 55.28
N ILE A 42 -15.61 44.21 54.29
CA ILE A 42 -15.54 43.79 52.88
C ILE A 42 -14.10 43.94 52.41
N LEU A 43 -13.50 42.82 52.02
CA LEU A 43 -12.16 42.82 51.43
C LEU A 43 -12.31 43.08 49.94
N VAL A 44 -11.72 44.18 49.47
CA VAL A 44 -11.73 44.54 48.05
C VAL A 44 -10.38 44.15 47.45
N ARG A 45 -10.40 43.34 46.39
CA ARG A 45 -9.23 42.92 45.63
C ARG A 45 -9.18 43.67 44.31
N SER A 46 -8.18 44.53 44.16
CA SER A 46 -7.77 45.11 42.87
C SER A 46 -6.39 44.56 42.49
N THR A 47 -6.05 44.60 41.21
CA THR A 47 -4.78 44.12 40.63
C THR A 47 -3.52 44.77 41.25
N GLY A 48 -3.67 45.82 42.08
CA GLY A 48 -2.58 46.49 42.81
C GLY A 48 -2.50 46.25 44.33
N GLY A 49 -3.29 45.35 44.93
CA GLY A 49 -3.27 45.05 46.38
C GLY A 49 -4.63 45.12 47.09
N LEU A 50 -4.65 44.79 48.39
CA LEU A 50 -5.86 44.61 49.23
C LEU A 50 -6.16 45.82 50.15
N PRO A 51 -6.95 46.82 49.73
CA PRO A 51 -7.59 47.72 50.70
C PRO A 51 -8.81 47.03 51.32
N ALA A 52 -8.80 46.82 52.64
CA ALA A 52 -10.00 46.47 53.38
C ALA A 52 -10.94 47.68 53.43
N VAL A 53 -12.20 47.51 53.02
CA VAL A 53 -13.20 48.59 53.02
C VAL A 53 -14.38 48.16 53.88
N TYR A 54 -14.64 48.91 54.94
CA TYR A 54 -15.83 48.72 55.76
C TYR A 54 -17.01 49.41 55.11
N SER A 55 -18.08 48.67 54.78
CA SER A 55 -19.28 49.23 54.16
C SER A 55 -20.54 48.52 54.65
N ALA A 56 -21.61 49.28 54.85
CA ALA A 56 -22.96 48.74 55.03
C ALA A 56 -23.71 48.61 53.69
N ASP A 57 -23.12 49.09 52.58
CA ASP A 57 -23.69 48.95 51.24
C ASP A 57 -23.58 47.49 50.75
N ASN A 58 -24.58 47.03 50.01
CA ASN A 58 -24.66 45.68 49.44
C ASN A 58 -24.58 45.67 47.90
N ARG A 59 -24.13 46.77 47.28
CA ARG A 59 -23.87 46.89 45.85
C ARG A 59 -22.38 47.05 45.58
N ALA A 60 -21.83 46.22 44.70
CA ALA A 60 -20.39 46.16 44.49
C ALA A 60 -19.83 47.48 43.92
N GLY A 61 -20.56 48.17 43.04
CA GLY A 61 -20.14 49.45 42.47
C GLY A 61 -19.98 50.56 43.51
N ASN A 62 -20.87 50.63 44.51
CA ASN A 62 -20.77 51.61 45.58
C ASN A 62 -19.57 51.34 46.49
N ILE A 63 -19.31 50.06 46.79
CA ILE A 63 -18.18 49.64 47.63
C ILE A 63 -16.86 49.89 46.90
N LEU A 64 -16.76 49.57 45.61
CA LEU A 64 -15.59 49.85 44.77
C LEU A 64 -15.31 51.36 44.69
N ARG A 65 -16.35 52.18 44.48
CA ARG A 65 -16.21 53.65 44.51
C ARG A 65 -15.70 54.14 45.87
N LYS A 66 -16.22 53.60 46.99
CA LYS A 66 -15.75 53.93 48.35
C LYS A 66 -14.30 53.52 48.56
N ALA A 67 -13.86 52.44 47.92
CA ALA A 67 -12.46 51.99 47.89
C ALA A 67 -11.54 52.88 47.04
N GLY A 68 -12.06 53.92 46.38
CA GLY A 68 -11.31 54.75 45.42
C GLY A 68 -11.07 54.07 44.07
N ILE A 69 -11.69 52.91 43.83
CA ILE A 69 -11.58 52.16 42.59
C ILE A 69 -12.63 52.64 41.60
N ARG A 70 -12.18 53.04 40.42
CA ARG A 70 -13.06 53.47 39.33
C ARG A 70 -13.40 52.28 38.45
N LEU A 71 -14.66 52.18 38.06
CA LEU A 71 -15.14 51.23 37.07
C LEU A 71 -15.06 51.84 35.68
N PHE A 72 -14.59 51.08 34.71
CA PHE A 72 -14.61 51.40 33.30
C PHE A 72 -15.56 50.46 32.53
N PRO A 73 -16.04 50.86 31.34
CA PRO A 73 -16.86 49.97 30.50
C PRO A 73 -16.15 48.63 30.25
N GLY A 74 -16.86 47.52 30.40
CA GLY A 74 -16.33 46.16 30.15
C GLY A 74 -15.64 45.50 31.36
N ASP A 75 -15.37 46.24 32.44
CA ASP A 75 -14.82 45.66 33.67
C ASP A 75 -15.79 44.62 34.27
N ARG A 76 -15.23 43.55 34.82
CA ARG A 76 -16.01 42.47 35.46
C ARG A 76 -15.83 42.52 36.97
N ILE A 77 -16.95 42.52 37.67
CA ILE A 77 -16.97 42.50 39.14
C ILE A 77 -17.33 41.09 39.58
N LEU A 78 -16.47 40.49 40.40
CA LEU A 78 -16.73 39.22 41.05
C LEU A 78 -16.97 39.44 42.54
N VAL A 79 -18.07 38.95 43.08
CA VAL A 79 -18.33 38.86 44.52
C VAL A 79 -18.25 37.40 44.91
N ASP A 80 -17.25 37.04 45.73
CA ASP A 80 -16.91 35.67 46.10
C ASP A 80 -16.80 34.72 44.88
N GLY A 81 -16.24 35.24 43.79
CA GLY A 81 -16.04 34.52 42.53
C GLY A 81 -17.25 34.52 41.58
N GLN A 82 -18.41 35.05 41.98
CA GLN A 82 -19.60 35.14 41.12
C GLN A 82 -19.71 36.51 40.45
N SER A 83 -20.15 36.55 39.19
CA SER A 83 -20.28 37.81 38.43
C SER A 83 -21.48 38.64 38.90
N TYR A 84 -21.27 39.95 39.13
CA TYR A 84 -22.30 40.91 39.54
C TYR A 84 -22.26 42.17 38.68
N GLN A 85 -23.45 42.74 38.40
CA GLN A 85 -23.53 44.10 37.86
C GLN A 85 -23.18 45.13 38.95
N PRO A 86 -22.69 46.34 38.58
CA PRO A 86 -22.29 47.35 39.56
C PRO A 86 -23.40 47.76 40.55
N ASP A 87 -24.65 47.76 40.10
CA ASP A 87 -25.85 48.14 40.85
C ASP A 87 -26.64 46.95 41.41
N GLN A 88 -26.24 45.72 41.06
CA GLN A 88 -26.87 44.50 41.56
C GLN A 88 -26.58 44.30 43.04
N GLU A 89 -27.64 44.09 43.82
CA GLU A 89 -27.53 43.77 45.23
C GLU A 89 -27.09 42.32 45.44
N PHE A 90 -26.21 42.11 46.41
CA PHE A 90 -25.89 40.80 46.96
C PHE A 90 -26.35 40.67 48.41
N LEU A 91 -26.50 39.43 48.87
CA LEU A 91 -26.94 39.16 50.24
C LEU A 91 -25.91 39.67 51.26
N PRO A 92 -26.32 40.28 52.39
CA PRO A 92 -25.41 40.65 53.45
C PRO A 92 -24.63 39.44 53.97
N ALA A 93 -23.32 39.60 54.18
CA ALA A 93 -22.47 38.62 54.83
C ALA A 93 -21.40 39.34 55.65
N LYS A 94 -20.88 38.65 56.68
CA LYS A 94 -19.87 39.21 57.59
C LYS A 94 -18.59 39.61 56.86
N ASP A 95 -18.15 38.73 55.96
CA ASP A 95 -16.97 38.89 55.12
C ASP A 95 -17.34 38.61 53.65
N ARG A 96 -16.77 39.38 52.73
CA ARG A 96 -16.94 39.24 51.27
C ARG A 96 -15.63 39.59 50.56
N VAL A 97 -15.34 38.90 49.46
CA VAL A 97 -14.26 39.27 48.52
C VAL A 97 -14.88 39.88 47.28
N ILE A 98 -14.62 41.16 47.04
CA ILE A 98 -15.00 41.83 45.79
C ILE A 98 -13.75 41.96 44.94
N GLN A 99 -13.70 41.27 43.81
CA GLN A 99 -12.62 41.38 42.84
C GLN A 99 -13.06 42.20 41.64
N LEU A 100 -12.25 43.18 41.26
CA LEU A 100 -12.37 43.86 39.98
C LEU A 100 -11.40 43.23 38.98
N ILE A 101 -11.90 42.80 37.82
CA ILE A 101 -11.11 42.40 36.66
C ILE A 101 -11.23 43.52 35.63
N PRO A 102 -10.17 44.32 35.43
CA PRO A 102 -10.16 45.34 34.40
C PRO A 102 -10.38 44.73 33.02
N SER A 103 -11.12 45.43 32.17
CA SER A 103 -11.18 45.08 30.75
C SER A 103 -9.88 45.44 30.03
N ALA A 104 -9.51 44.60 29.08
CA ALA A 104 -8.46 44.82 28.10
C ALA A 104 -9.08 45.17 26.74
N ARG A 105 -8.41 46.05 25.99
CA ARG A 105 -8.75 46.29 24.59
C ARG A 105 -8.12 45.22 23.71
N VAL A 106 -8.94 44.44 23.04
CA VAL A 106 -8.50 43.50 22.00
C VAL A 106 -8.69 44.15 20.64
N THR A 107 -7.59 44.28 19.90
CA THR A 107 -7.56 44.77 18.53
C THR A 107 -7.29 43.59 17.60
N LEU A 108 -8.34 43.16 16.91
CA LEU A 108 -8.32 42.03 15.97
C LEU A 108 -8.08 42.53 14.55
N HIS A 109 -7.00 42.08 13.93
CA HIS A 109 -6.71 42.24 12.51
C HIS A 109 -7.14 40.97 11.78
N GLN A 110 -8.19 41.08 10.97
CA GLN A 110 -8.73 39.97 10.19
C GLN A 110 -8.87 40.40 8.73
N ASP A 111 -8.18 39.71 7.82
CA ASP A 111 -8.29 39.91 6.36
C ASP A 111 -8.18 41.39 5.94
N GLY A 112 -7.25 42.14 6.55
CA GLY A 112 -7.03 43.56 6.29
C GLY A 112 -8.02 44.52 6.97
N LYS A 113 -8.97 44.02 7.77
CA LYS A 113 -9.88 44.82 8.59
C LYS A 113 -9.41 44.83 10.04
N GLN A 114 -9.61 45.96 10.71
CA GLN A 114 -9.34 46.10 12.13
C GLN A 114 -10.65 46.23 12.91
N LEU A 115 -10.85 45.35 13.89
CA LEU A 115 -11.96 45.37 14.81
C LEU A 115 -11.42 45.56 16.23
N THR A 116 -12.17 46.25 17.09
CA THR A 116 -11.75 46.49 18.47
C THR A 116 -12.93 46.26 19.41
N PHE A 117 -12.68 45.51 20.48
CA PHE A 117 -13.64 45.26 21.53
C PHE A 117 -12.95 45.23 22.90
N LEU A 118 -13.74 45.44 23.96
CA LEU A 118 -13.26 45.32 25.33
C LEU A 118 -13.65 43.93 25.87
N SER A 119 -12.73 43.30 26.59
CA SER A 119 -13.01 42.04 27.26
C SER A 119 -12.30 41.95 28.61
N SER A 120 -13.00 41.38 29.58
CA SER A 120 -12.48 41.02 30.90
C SER A 120 -12.41 39.49 31.06
N ALA A 121 -12.41 38.76 29.94
CA ALA A 121 -12.23 37.31 29.94
C ALA A 121 -10.79 36.93 30.34
N PRO A 122 -10.56 35.75 30.95
CA PRO A 122 -9.22 35.29 31.33
C PRO A 122 -8.27 35.06 30.16
N THR A 123 -8.76 34.58 29.01
CA THR A 123 -7.96 34.23 27.83
C THR A 123 -8.49 34.86 26.56
N LEU A 124 -7.64 34.96 25.53
CA LEU A 124 -8.01 35.42 24.20
C LEU A 124 -9.16 34.60 23.60
N GLY A 125 -9.11 33.28 23.72
CA GLY A 125 -10.14 32.39 23.19
C GLY A 125 -11.51 32.64 23.82
N GLN A 126 -11.57 32.84 25.14
CA GLN A 126 -12.82 33.19 25.80
C GLN A 126 -13.29 34.60 25.42
N ALA A 127 -12.36 35.56 25.29
CA ALA A 127 -12.68 36.92 24.85
C ALA A 127 -13.32 36.94 23.46
N LEU A 128 -12.76 36.20 22.51
CA LEU A 128 -13.27 36.07 21.14
C LEU A 128 -14.64 35.37 21.11
N TRP A 129 -14.80 34.30 21.89
CA TRP A 129 -16.07 33.57 21.99
C TRP A 129 -17.21 34.45 22.53
N GLU A 130 -16.96 35.17 23.63
CA GLU A 130 -17.90 36.10 24.26
C GLU A 130 -18.25 37.27 23.32
N ALA A 131 -17.28 37.75 22.54
CA ALA A 131 -17.49 38.78 21.52
C ALA A 131 -18.22 38.26 20.25
N GLY A 132 -18.55 36.97 20.19
CA GLY A 132 -19.33 36.38 19.10
C GLY A 132 -18.50 35.83 17.94
N TYR A 133 -17.17 35.85 18.01
CA TYR A 133 -16.32 35.22 17.00
C TYR A 133 -16.42 33.70 17.12
N ARG A 134 -16.46 33.04 15.97
CA ARG A 134 -16.48 31.58 15.84
C ARG A 134 -15.31 31.19 14.97
N LEU A 135 -14.37 30.46 15.56
CA LEU A 135 -13.17 30.02 14.88
C LEU A 135 -13.31 28.57 14.42
N SER A 136 -12.76 28.28 13.26
CA SER A 136 -12.57 26.93 12.76
C SER A 136 -11.22 26.36 13.22
N ASN A 137 -11.02 25.05 13.09
CA ASN A 137 -9.74 24.41 13.39
C ASN A 137 -8.66 24.66 12.33
N VAL A 138 -9.00 25.31 11.22
CA VAL A 138 -8.08 25.69 10.14
C VAL A 138 -7.79 27.19 10.12
N ASP A 139 -8.39 27.96 11.03
CA ASP A 139 -8.05 29.37 11.22
C ASP A 139 -6.69 29.46 11.90
N HIS A 140 -5.84 30.36 11.43
CA HIS A 140 -4.59 30.68 12.11
C HIS A 140 -4.76 31.95 12.94
N ILE A 141 -4.45 31.86 14.23
CA ILE A 141 -4.56 32.98 15.17
C ILE A 141 -3.25 33.18 15.92
N ASP A 142 -2.83 34.43 15.98
CA ASP A 142 -1.66 34.88 16.73
C ASP A 142 -2.04 36.10 17.60
N PRO A 143 -1.84 36.08 18.93
CA PRO A 143 -1.28 34.98 19.71
C PRO A 143 -2.28 33.80 19.91
N PRO A 144 -1.84 32.64 20.45
CA PRO A 144 -2.71 31.47 20.66
C PRO A 144 -3.91 31.72 21.57
N LEU A 145 -4.98 30.93 21.44
CA LEU A 145 -6.26 31.11 22.15
C LEU A 145 -6.18 31.00 23.68
N ASP A 146 -5.19 30.30 24.22
CA ASP A 146 -4.94 30.15 25.65
C ASP A 146 -4.13 31.31 26.24
N THR A 147 -3.68 32.26 25.40
CA THR A 147 -2.96 33.47 25.84
C THR A 147 -3.81 34.23 26.86
N LEU A 148 -3.21 34.50 28.03
CA LEU A 148 -3.84 35.27 29.09
C LEU A 148 -4.07 36.73 28.66
N LEU A 149 -5.27 37.24 28.91
CA LEU A 149 -5.63 38.61 28.56
C LEU A 149 -5.22 39.57 29.68
N VAL A 150 -3.96 39.98 29.68
CA VAL A 150 -3.39 40.91 30.67
C VAL A 150 -3.14 42.26 30.01
N GLY A 151 -4.19 43.08 29.93
CA GLY A 151 -4.15 44.39 29.28
C GLY A 151 -4.34 44.33 27.77
N ASP A 152 -4.18 45.48 27.11
CA ASP A 152 -4.44 45.64 25.68
C ASP A 152 -3.63 44.68 24.81
N MET A 153 -4.28 44.08 23.80
CA MET A 153 -3.73 42.99 23.00
C MET A 153 -4.01 43.21 21.50
N GLN A 154 -2.98 43.02 20.67
CA GLN A 154 -3.11 42.91 19.22
C GLN A 154 -3.24 41.45 18.85
N VAL A 155 -4.17 41.12 17.97
CA VAL A 155 -4.48 39.76 17.55
C VAL A 155 -4.59 39.74 16.04
N THR A 156 -3.93 38.80 15.38
CA THR A 156 -4.08 38.53 13.95
C THR A 156 -4.88 37.25 13.77
N LEU A 157 -5.95 37.32 13.00
CA LEU A 157 -6.74 36.18 12.58
C LEU A 157 -6.67 36.06 11.07
N GLN A 158 -6.11 34.95 10.59
CA GLN A 158 -6.07 34.61 9.18
C GLN A 158 -7.17 33.60 8.89
N SER A 159 -8.14 34.02 8.09
CA SER A 159 -9.20 33.13 7.62
C SER A 159 -8.63 32.10 6.64
N PRO A 160 -9.13 30.86 6.62
CA PRO A 160 -8.68 29.83 5.70
C PRO A 160 -9.00 30.23 4.27
N GLN A 161 -8.05 29.98 3.38
CA GLN A 161 -8.25 30.02 1.95
C GLN A 161 -8.77 28.66 1.48
N VAL A 162 -9.60 28.69 0.43
CA VAL A 162 -10.11 27.49 -0.22
C VAL A 162 -9.27 27.22 -1.45
N VAL A 163 -8.71 26.03 -1.57
CA VAL A 163 -7.99 25.57 -2.77
C VAL A 163 -8.48 24.21 -3.23
N THR A 164 -8.30 23.93 -4.52
CA THR A 164 -8.59 22.60 -5.08
C THR A 164 -7.29 21.83 -5.25
N VAL A 165 -7.14 20.72 -4.54
CA VAL A 165 -6.02 19.80 -4.72
C VAL A 165 -6.42 18.74 -5.76
N VAL A 166 -5.59 18.57 -6.79
CA VAL A 166 -5.73 17.56 -7.84
C VAL A 166 -4.61 16.55 -7.66
N ASP A 167 -4.96 15.30 -7.33
CA ASP A 167 -4.02 14.18 -7.17
C ASP A 167 -4.48 13.03 -8.07
N GLY A 168 -3.86 12.92 -9.24
CA GLY A 168 -4.34 12.05 -10.32
C GLY A 168 -5.76 12.41 -10.77
N TYR A 169 -6.71 11.50 -10.56
CA TYR A 169 -8.13 11.70 -10.92
C TYR A 169 -8.99 12.28 -9.78
N LYS A 170 -8.41 12.49 -8.58
CA LYS A 170 -9.14 12.95 -7.41
C LYS A 170 -8.99 14.46 -7.25
N ASN A 171 -10.12 15.15 -7.15
CA ASN A 171 -10.19 16.58 -6.85
C ASN A 171 -10.78 16.77 -5.45
N THR A 172 -10.05 17.46 -4.58
CA THR A 172 -10.45 17.67 -3.18
C THR A 172 -10.39 19.15 -2.83
N GLN A 173 -11.46 19.67 -2.21
CA GLN A 173 -11.45 21.02 -1.65
C GLN A 173 -10.70 20.99 -0.31
N LEU A 174 -9.71 21.86 -0.18
CA LEU A 174 -8.89 22.02 1.02
C LEU A 174 -9.08 23.44 1.55
N TYR A 175 -9.37 23.54 2.84
CA TYR A 175 -9.40 24.79 3.60
C TYR A 175 -8.11 24.87 4.41
N THR A 176 -7.31 25.90 4.17
CA THR A 176 -5.98 26.03 4.78
C THR A 176 -5.63 27.49 5.01
N SER A 177 -4.96 27.78 6.12
CA SER A 177 -4.34 29.07 6.42
C SER A 177 -2.82 29.06 6.18
N ALA A 178 -2.28 27.96 5.63
CA ALA A 178 -0.87 27.83 5.32
C ALA A 178 -0.41 28.85 4.29
N ALA A 179 0.82 29.34 4.48
CA ALA A 179 1.41 30.32 3.57
C ALA A 179 1.85 29.70 2.24
N THR A 180 2.31 28.44 2.22
CA THR A 180 2.89 27.79 1.05
C THR A 180 2.15 26.52 0.63
N VAL A 181 2.29 26.13 -0.65
CA VAL A 181 1.66 24.94 -1.21
C VAL A 181 2.03 23.68 -0.44
N GLU A 182 3.30 23.50 -0.09
CA GLU A 182 3.76 22.32 0.65
C GLU A 182 3.13 22.22 2.05
N ALA A 183 3.08 23.33 2.78
CA ALA A 183 2.46 23.38 4.10
C ALA A 183 0.94 23.12 4.03
N ALA A 184 0.25 23.69 3.03
CA ALA A 184 -1.16 23.42 2.78
C ALA A 184 -1.42 21.93 2.50
N LEU A 185 -0.62 21.32 1.62
CA LEU A 185 -0.75 19.89 1.31
C LEU A 185 -0.50 19.01 2.53
N ALA A 186 0.50 19.34 3.35
CA ALA A 186 0.78 18.63 4.60
C ALA A 186 -0.38 18.74 5.61
N GLU A 187 -0.94 19.94 5.81
CA GLU A 187 -2.14 20.16 6.64
C GLU A 187 -3.36 19.37 6.13
N GLY A 188 -3.52 19.29 4.81
CA GLY A 188 -4.58 18.53 4.14
C GLY A 188 -4.36 17.02 4.12
N GLY A 189 -3.23 16.52 4.64
CA GLY A 189 -2.89 15.10 4.66
C GLY A 189 -2.41 14.52 3.33
N PHE A 190 -2.04 15.37 2.37
CA PHE A 190 -1.45 14.97 1.09
C PHE A 190 0.05 14.76 1.25
N GLY A 191 0.45 13.59 1.77
CA GLY A 191 1.86 13.23 1.91
C GLY A 191 2.54 13.14 0.54
N LEU A 192 3.61 13.91 0.34
CA LEU A 192 4.45 13.88 -0.85
C LEU A 192 5.67 12.99 -0.64
N THR A 193 6.06 12.24 -1.65
CA THR A 193 7.36 11.57 -1.68
C THR A 193 8.44 12.50 -2.23
N ALA A 194 9.72 12.13 -2.09
CA ALA A 194 10.84 12.93 -2.60
C ALA A 194 10.84 13.10 -4.13
N LEU A 195 10.12 12.23 -4.85
CA LEU A 195 10.02 12.29 -6.32
C LEU A 195 8.77 13.07 -6.78
N ASP A 196 7.78 13.24 -5.91
CA ASP A 196 6.55 13.94 -6.28
C ASP A 196 6.82 15.43 -6.51
N THR A 197 6.06 16.02 -7.43
CA THR A 197 6.15 17.45 -7.72
C THR A 197 4.77 18.10 -7.66
N THR A 198 4.73 19.41 -7.42
CA THR A 198 3.49 20.18 -7.36
C THR A 198 3.51 21.33 -8.36
N THR A 199 2.33 21.70 -8.85
CA THR A 199 2.11 22.95 -9.58
C THR A 199 0.97 23.72 -8.91
N PRO A 200 1.23 24.90 -8.32
CA PRO A 200 2.52 25.58 -8.18
C PRO A 200 3.55 24.77 -7.35
N PRO A 201 4.86 25.06 -7.46
CA PRO A 201 5.90 24.46 -6.62
C PRO A 201 5.63 24.63 -5.12
N GLY A 202 6.14 23.70 -4.29
CA GLY A 202 5.83 23.61 -2.86
C GLY A 202 6.15 24.87 -2.05
N ASP A 203 7.16 25.64 -2.47
CA ASP A 203 7.59 26.88 -1.83
C ASP A 203 6.77 28.12 -2.23
N GLN A 204 5.89 27.99 -3.23
CA GLN A 204 5.06 29.10 -3.71
C GLN A 204 3.90 29.37 -2.76
N PRO A 205 3.42 30.63 -2.72
CA PRO A 205 2.29 31.00 -1.87
C PRO A 205 1.00 30.30 -2.30
N VAL A 206 0.14 30.03 -1.32
CA VAL A 206 -1.23 29.56 -1.57
C VAL A 206 -2.09 30.74 -2.02
N HIS A 207 -2.89 30.52 -3.06
CA HIS A 207 -3.85 31.51 -3.57
C HIS A 207 -5.27 30.98 -3.44
N SER A 208 -6.15 31.77 -2.82
CA SER A 208 -7.57 31.45 -2.68
C SER A 208 -8.23 31.21 -4.04
N GLY A 209 -9.01 30.14 -4.13
CA GLY A 209 -9.62 29.63 -5.36
C GLY A 209 -8.64 28.94 -6.32
N GLY A 210 -7.36 28.86 -5.96
CA GLY A 210 -6.31 28.26 -6.77
C GLY A 210 -6.41 26.74 -6.86
N ILE A 211 -5.71 26.18 -7.85
CA ILE A 211 -5.56 24.74 -8.05
C ILE A 211 -4.13 24.37 -7.71
N ILE A 212 -3.97 23.36 -6.84
CA ILE A 212 -2.70 22.71 -6.55
C ILE A 212 -2.74 21.33 -7.20
N GLN A 213 -1.94 21.13 -8.24
CA GLN A 213 -1.82 19.85 -8.91
C GLN A 213 -0.61 19.09 -8.40
N ILE A 214 -0.83 17.89 -7.88
CA ILE A 214 0.21 16.93 -7.49
C ILE A 214 0.50 16.03 -8.69
N THR A 215 1.77 15.89 -9.01
CA THR A 215 2.28 14.92 -9.98
C THR A 215 3.03 13.84 -9.22
N ARG A 216 2.45 12.63 -9.22
CA ARG A 216 3.03 11.48 -8.52
C ARG A 216 4.08 10.81 -9.39
N ASN A 217 5.32 10.78 -8.93
CA ASN A 217 6.40 10.13 -9.67
C ASN A 217 6.91 8.92 -8.88
N THR A 218 6.93 7.76 -9.52
CA THR A 218 7.47 6.54 -8.91
C THR A 218 8.49 5.89 -9.83
N GLU A 219 9.50 5.27 -9.22
CA GLU A 219 10.50 4.47 -9.91
C GLU A 219 10.41 3.03 -9.41
N GLU A 220 10.33 2.08 -10.33
CA GLU A 220 10.31 0.66 -10.02
C GLU A 220 11.48 -0.06 -10.71
N MET A 221 12.09 -1.00 -9.99
CA MET A 221 13.12 -1.89 -10.51
C MET A 221 12.50 -3.26 -10.79
N ILE A 222 12.34 -3.59 -12.06
CA ILE A 222 11.83 -4.89 -12.50
C ILE A 222 13.02 -5.83 -12.68
N LEU A 223 12.94 -6.99 -12.03
CA LEU A 223 13.91 -8.07 -12.15
C LEU A 223 13.29 -9.21 -12.97
N THR A 224 13.96 -9.61 -14.04
CA THR A 224 13.51 -10.71 -14.90
C THR A 224 14.55 -11.82 -14.89
N GLU A 225 14.12 -13.03 -14.53
CA GLU A 225 14.95 -14.23 -14.58
C GLU A 225 14.90 -14.87 -15.96
N LYS A 226 16.07 -15.32 -16.43
CA LYS A 226 16.22 -16.03 -17.69
C LYS A 226 17.11 -17.25 -17.50
N THR A 227 16.60 -18.40 -17.87
CA THR A 227 17.36 -19.66 -17.88
C THR A 227 18.38 -19.65 -19.02
N LEU A 228 19.64 -19.96 -18.69
CA LEU A 228 20.69 -20.19 -19.68
C LEU A 228 20.84 -21.70 -19.89
N ALA A 229 20.48 -22.20 -21.07
CA ALA A 229 20.59 -23.62 -21.37
C ALA A 229 22.05 -24.07 -21.32
N PHE A 230 22.30 -25.28 -20.79
CA PHE A 230 23.63 -25.88 -20.91
C PHE A 230 23.89 -26.43 -22.30
N GLU A 231 25.16 -26.45 -22.68
CA GLU A 231 25.62 -27.10 -23.91
C GLU A 231 25.91 -28.58 -23.67
N ASN A 232 25.78 -29.39 -24.73
CA ASN A 232 26.18 -30.79 -24.72
C ASN A 232 27.51 -30.95 -25.46
N GLU A 233 28.45 -31.66 -24.86
CA GLU A 233 29.74 -32.01 -25.43
C GLU A 233 29.87 -33.54 -25.46
N GLN A 234 30.21 -34.08 -26.63
CA GLN A 234 30.44 -35.51 -26.81
C GLN A 234 31.93 -35.77 -26.98
N VAL A 235 32.46 -36.72 -26.23
CA VAL A 235 33.87 -37.11 -26.28
C VAL A 235 33.97 -38.56 -26.74
N VAL A 236 34.60 -38.78 -27.89
CA VAL A 236 34.77 -40.12 -28.44
C VAL A 236 35.82 -40.91 -27.64
N LYS A 237 35.53 -42.18 -27.34
CA LYS A 237 36.40 -43.12 -26.63
C LYS A 237 36.62 -44.38 -27.47
N GLU A 238 37.85 -44.61 -27.90
CA GLU A 238 38.26 -45.75 -28.74
C GLU A 238 38.25 -47.08 -27.98
N GLU A 239 38.27 -47.02 -26.66
CA GLU A 239 38.20 -48.18 -25.77
C GLU A 239 36.77 -48.63 -25.49
N MET A 240 35.78 -47.74 -25.69
CA MET A 240 34.36 -48.01 -25.44
C MET A 240 33.70 -48.57 -26.70
N ASP A 241 32.83 -49.57 -26.50
CA ASP A 241 32.08 -50.20 -27.58
C ASP A 241 31.23 -49.20 -28.35
N GLN A 242 31.19 -49.34 -29.67
CA GLN A 242 30.38 -48.48 -30.53
C GLN A 242 28.88 -48.55 -30.16
N GLY A 243 28.25 -47.39 -29.99
CA GLY A 243 26.86 -47.25 -29.52
C GLY A 243 26.72 -47.17 -28.00
N ALA A 244 27.76 -47.49 -27.21
CA ALA A 244 27.74 -47.22 -25.78
C ALA A 244 27.91 -45.72 -25.50
N SER A 245 27.18 -45.22 -24.49
CA SER A 245 27.34 -43.86 -24.01
C SER A 245 27.36 -43.80 -22.49
N GLU A 246 28.11 -42.84 -21.95
CA GLU A 246 28.24 -42.60 -20.52
C GLU A 246 28.28 -41.10 -20.24
N VAL A 247 27.34 -40.59 -19.44
CA VAL A 247 27.36 -39.20 -18.99
C VAL A 247 28.38 -39.08 -17.85
N VAL A 248 29.52 -38.45 -18.14
CA VAL A 248 30.60 -38.25 -17.15
C VAL A 248 30.45 -36.94 -16.39
N GLN A 249 29.76 -35.97 -16.98
CA GLN A 249 29.37 -34.73 -16.30
C GLN A 249 27.94 -34.38 -16.68
N LYS A 250 27.05 -34.28 -15.70
CA LYS A 250 25.68 -33.86 -15.92
C LYS A 250 25.62 -32.36 -16.20
N GLY A 251 24.85 -31.97 -17.21
CA GLY A 251 24.63 -30.56 -17.52
C GLY A 251 23.70 -29.88 -16.51
N GLU A 252 23.98 -28.61 -16.23
CA GLU A 252 23.13 -27.79 -15.38
C GLU A 252 22.87 -26.44 -16.04
N ASN A 253 21.61 -26.03 -16.11
CA ASN A 253 21.26 -24.71 -16.62
C ASN A 253 21.83 -23.61 -15.71
N GLY A 254 22.25 -22.53 -16.35
CA GLY A 254 22.59 -21.28 -15.71
C GLY A 254 21.37 -20.40 -15.48
N LEU A 255 21.59 -19.27 -14.81
CA LEU A 255 20.58 -18.27 -14.48
C LEU A 255 21.14 -16.87 -14.71
N GLU A 256 20.46 -16.10 -15.54
CA GLU A 256 20.71 -14.68 -15.78
C GLU A 256 19.59 -13.85 -15.14
N LEU A 257 19.95 -12.75 -14.48
CA LEU A 257 19.03 -11.77 -13.94
C LEU A 257 19.21 -10.46 -14.70
N SER A 258 18.21 -10.03 -15.45
CA SER A 258 18.18 -8.72 -16.10
C SER A 258 17.42 -7.71 -15.25
N ARG A 259 17.86 -6.44 -15.28
CA ARG A 259 17.25 -5.34 -14.53
C ARG A 259 16.71 -4.28 -15.48
N GLU A 260 15.49 -3.85 -15.23
CA GLU A 260 14.88 -2.71 -15.92
C GLU A 260 14.42 -1.68 -14.88
N ARG A 261 14.74 -0.41 -15.11
CA ARG A 261 14.15 0.70 -14.37
C ARG A 261 12.94 1.22 -15.15
N VAL A 262 11.81 1.36 -14.47
CA VAL A 262 10.57 1.90 -15.03
C VAL A 262 10.14 3.12 -14.24
N ILE A 263 9.86 4.22 -14.93
CA ILE A 263 9.40 5.49 -14.33
C ILE A 263 7.93 5.69 -14.67
N TYR A 264 7.13 5.93 -13.63
CA TYR A 264 5.71 6.23 -13.75
C TYR A 264 5.43 7.66 -13.35
N VAL A 265 4.57 8.33 -14.13
CA VAL A 265 4.03 9.65 -13.82
C VAL A 265 2.51 9.52 -13.72
N ASN A 266 1.95 9.84 -12.56
CA ASN A 266 0.54 9.64 -12.23
C ASN A 266 0.06 8.20 -12.49
N GLY A 267 0.90 7.22 -12.16
CA GLY A 267 0.64 5.79 -12.37
C GLY A 267 0.73 5.30 -13.81
N LYS A 268 1.10 6.17 -14.77
CA LYS A 268 1.32 5.79 -16.17
C LYS A 268 2.82 5.67 -16.45
N GLU A 269 3.22 4.54 -17.03
CA GLU A 269 4.61 4.34 -17.49
C GLU A 269 4.97 5.42 -18.52
N THR A 270 6.06 6.12 -18.25
CA THR A 270 6.59 7.19 -19.12
C THR A 270 7.94 6.84 -19.71
N ASP A 271 8.70 5.98 -19.04
CA ASP A 271 10.04 5.61 -19.45
C ASP A 271 10.40 4.22 -18.90
N ARG A 272 11.14 3.46 -19.70
CA ARG A 272 11.64 2.12 -19.37
C ARG A 272 13.03 1.97 -19.94
N ARG A 273 14.00 1.61 -19.10
CA ARG A 273 15.40 1.43 -19.50
C ARG A 273 15.97 0.16 -18.93
N ALA A 274 16.64 -0.61 -19.79
CA ALA A 274 17.47 -1.73 -19.35
C ALA A 274 18.72 -1.18 -18.65
N GLU A 275 19.00 -1.68 -17.45
CA GLU A 275 20.21 -1.35 -16.68
C GLU A 275 21.28 -2.45 -16.74
N GLY A 276 21.06 -3.44 -17.62
CA GLY A 276 21.95 -4.56 -17.86
C GLY A 276 21.46 -5.87 -17.25
N SER A 277 22.30 -6.90 -17.37
CA SER A 277 22.08 -8.22 -16.78
C SER A 277 23.31 -8.72 -16.05
N ILE A 278 23.09 -9.65 -15.12
CA ILE A 278 24.14 -10.37 -14.41
C ILE A 278 23.85 -11.87 -14.47
N VAL A 279 24.87 -12.66 -14.77
CA VAL A 279 24.78 -14.12 -14.66
C VAL A 279 24.97 -14.50 -13.19
N LEU A 280 23.91 -15.02 -12.56
CA LEU A 280 23.95 -15.48 -11.18
C LEU A 280 24.51 -16.90 -11.06
N LYS A 281 24.32 -17.71 -12.11
CA LYS A 281 24.84 -19.07 -12.21
C LYS A 281 25.24 -19.34 -13.66
N GLU A 282 26.50 -19.68 -13.90
CA GLU A 282 26.95 -20.10 -15.23
C GLU A 282 26.39 -21.50 -15.57
N PRO A 283 25.99 -21.76 -16.82
CA PRO A 283 25.60 -23.10 -17.24
C PRO A 283 26.80 -24.04 -17.20
N VAL A 284 26.58 -25.25 -16.71
CA VAL A 284 27.57 -26.33 -16.69
C VAL A 284 27.27 -27.26 -17.86
N LYS A 285 28.23 -27.46 -18.75
CA LYS A 285 28.05 -28.35 -19.91
C LYS A 285 27.78 -29.79 -19.47
N GLN A 286 26.96 -30.50 -20.23
CA GLN A 286 26.87 -31.95 -20.13
C GLN A 286 27.99 -32.56 -20.96
N ILE A 287 28.80 -33.45 -20.38
CA ILE A 287 29.82 -34.20 -21.10
C ILE A 287 29.42 -35.67 -21.14
N THR A 288 29.30 -36.19 -22.35
CA THR A 288 28.95 -37.59 -22.60
C THR A 288 30.09 -38.25 -23.38
N ASN A 289 30.68 -39.29 -22.81
CA ASN A 289 31.57 -40.17 -23.55
C ASN A 289 30.74 -41.06 -24.48
N VAL A 290 31.19 -41.24 -25.72
CA VAL A 290 30.56 -42.12 -26.71
C VAL A 290 31.61 -43.07 -27.28
N GLY A 291 31.27 -44.35 -27.39
CA GLY A 291 32.22 -45.36 -27.87
C GLY A 291 32.36 -45.40 -29.40
N SER A 292 33.57 -45.67 -29.88
CA SER A 292 33.89 -45.88 -31.30
C SER A 292 34.44 -47.27 -31.62
N LYS A 293 34.63 -48.14 -30.62
CA LYS A 293 35.19 -49.47 -30.83
C LYS A 293 34.17 -50.42 -31.46
N ALA A 294 34.30 -50.69 -32.75
CA ALA A 294 33.54 -51.74 -33.39
C ALA A 294 34.02 -53.11 -32.88
N VAL A 295 33.17 -53.80 -32.13
CA VAL A 295 33.42 -55.17 -31.65
C VAL A 295 32.39 -56.09 -32.27
N VAL A 296 32.85 -57.06 -33.05
CA VAL A 296 31.99 -58.11 -33.61
C VAL A 296 31.56 -59.04 -32.47
N ARG A 297 30.26 -59.24 -32.35
CA ARG A 297 29.61 -60.15 -31.40
C ARG A 297 28.63 -61.03 -32.14
N SER A 298 28.22 -62.13 -31.53
CA SER A 298 27.23 -63.03 -32.11
C SER A 298 25.95 -63.00 -31.28
N VAL A 299 24.78 -63.02 -31.95
CA VAL A 299 23.47 -63.17 -31.33
C VAL A 299 22.86 -64.50 -31.75
N ASP A 300 22.42 -65.31 -30.77
CA ASP A 300 21.76 -66.58 -31.04
C ASP A 300 20.32 -66.33 -31.48
N ILE A 301 19.94 -66.87 -32.64
CA ILE A 301 18.59 -66.74 -33.23
C ILE A 301 17.84 -68.07 -33.30
N GLY A 302 18.25 -69.03 -32.48
CA GLY A 302 17.72 -70.39 -32.43
C GLY A 302 18.79 -71.42 -32.79
N PRO A 303 18.69 -72.14 -33.92
CA PRO A 303 19.70 -73.11 -34.35
C PRO A 303 20.98 -72.47 -34.91
N GLU A 304 20.97 -71.16 -35.15
CA GLU A 304 22.05 -70.39 -35.78
C GLU A 304 22.39 -69.15 -34.95
N SER A 305 23.59 -68.61 -35.18
CA SER A 305 24.06 -67.36 -34.60
C SER A 305 24.39 -66.36 -35.71
N LEU A 306 24.05 -65.08 -35.52
CA LEU A 306 24.37 -64.00 -36.45
C LEU A 306 25.44 -63.07 -35.85
N ASP A 307 26.43 -62.72 -36.66
CA ASP A 307 27.44 -61.73 -36.27
C ASP A 307 26.93 -60.31 -36.49
N TYR A 308 27.04 -59.47 -35.46
CA TYR A 308 26.66 -58.07 -35.46
C TYR A 308 27.79 -57.20 -34.92
N TYR A 309 27.82 -55.93 -35.35
CA TYR A 309 28.85 -54.98 -34.93
C TYR A 309 28.29 -53.79 -34.12
N ARG A 310 26.95 -53.61 -34.12
CA ARG A 310 26.26 -52.55 -33.38
C ARG A 310 24.86 -53.01 -32.97
N ILE A 311 24.41 -52.56 -31.80
CA ILE A 311 23.01 -52.66 -31.38
C ILE A 311 22.44 -51.27 -31.14
N GLU A 312 21.15 -51.11 -31.37
CA GLU A 312 20.43 -49.87 -31.02
C GLU A 312 19.04 -50.20 -30.50
N GLU A 313 18.56 -49.39 -29.57
CA GLU A 313 17.16 -49.41 -29.16
C GLU A 313 16.38 -48.41 -30.03
N VAL A 314 15.40 -48.92 -30.78
CA VAL A 314 14.66 -48.12 -31.77
C VAL A 314 13.16 -48.30 -31.59
N TYR A 315 12.40 -47.30 -32.00
CA TYR A 315 10.97 -47.43 -32.15
C TYR A 315 10.63 -48.08 -33.48
N ALA A 316 10.09 -49.30 -33.45
CA ALA A 316 9.65 -49.99 -34.65
C ALA A 316 8.16 -49.77 -34.90
N THR A 317 7.85 -49.31 -36.11
CA THR A 317 6.50 -49.38 -36.70
C THR A 317 6.48 -50.40 -37.83
N SER A 318 5.33 -50.60 -38.46
CA SER A 318 5.22 -51.47 -39.63
C SER A 318 4.30 -50.87 -40.68
N TYR A 319 4.57 -51.19 -41.95
CA TYR A 319 3.79 -50.75 -43.10
C TYR A 319 3.63 -51.86 -44.13
N SER A 320 2.55 -51.80 -44.91
CA SER A 320 2.25 -52.69 -46.05
C SER A 320 1.73 -51.87 -47.23
N PRO A 321 1.58 -52.43 -48.44
CA PRO A 321 1.26 -51.65 -49.63
C PRO A 321 0.08 -50.69 -49.48
N CYS A 322 -0.99 -51.09 -48.80
CA CYS A 322 -2.19 -50.26 -48.59
C CYS A 322 -2.24 -49.56 -47.21
N ARG A 323 -1.16 -49.63 -46.40
CA ARG A 323 -1.08 -49.10 -45.02
C ARG A 323 0.10 -48.15 -44.82
N GLN A 324 0.32 -47.26 -45.78
CA GLN A 324 1.47 -46.32 -45.79
C GLN A 324 1.05 -44.86 -45.52
N GLY A 325 -0.23 -44.63 -45.24
CA GLY A 325 -0.78 -43.28 -45.02
C GLY A 325 -1.13 -42.51 -46.29
N TYR A 326 -1.04 -43.14 -47.47
CA TYR A 326 -1.51 -42.59 -48.75
C TYR A 326 -2.95 -43.03 -49.08
N ASP A 327 -3.57 -42.36 -50.05
CA ASP A 327 -4.89 -42.67 -50.61
C ASP A 327 -4.87 -43.79 -51.67
N HIS A 328 -3.70 -44.38 -51.92
CA HIS A 328 -3.49 -45.46 -52.87
C HIS A 328 -2.49 -46.48 -52.30
N CYS A 329 -2.51 -47.71 -52.85
CA CYS A 329 -1.55 -48.74 -52.50
C CYS A 329 -0.30 -48.65 -53.37
N SER A 330 0.88 -48.81 -52.78
CA SER A 330 2.17 -48.78 -53.49
C SER A 330 3.07 -49.91 -53.04
N THR A 331 3.89 -50.46 -53.93
CA THR A 331 4.93 -51.44 -53.58
C THR A 331 6.34 -50.87 -53.78
N GLY A 332 6.45 -49.60 -54.16
CA GLY A 332 7.74 -48.95 -54.40
C GLY A 332 8.49 -48.68 -53.09
N THR A 333 9.80 -48.91 -53.11
CA THR A 333 10.73 -48.55 -52.03
C THR A 333 11.86 -47.70 -52.60
N ALA A 334 12.61 -46.99 -51.75
CA ALA A 334 13.74 -46.16 -52.15
C ALA A 334 14.82 -46.93 -52.93
N SER A 335 15.04 -48.22 -52.63
CA SER A 335 15.99 -49.08 -53.34
C SER A 335 15.46 -49.61 -54.69
N GLY A 336 14.15 -49.52 -54.93
CA GLY A 336 13.47 -50.17 -56.05
C GLY A 336 13.10 -51.64 -55.83
N THR A 337 13.47 -52.23 -54.69
CA THR A 337 13.02 -53.57 -54.30
C THR A 337 11.52 -53.52 -53.99
N PRO A 338 10.67 -54.42 -54.52
CA PRO A 338 9.25 -54.44 -54.16
C PRO A 338 9.05 -54.62 -52.65
N LEU A 339 8.14 -53.83 -52.05
CA LEU A 339 7.78 -53.92 -50.64
C LEU A 339 7.28 -55.33 -50.30
N ALA A 340 7.95 -55.97 -49.34
CA ALA A 340 7.61 -57.26 -48.79
C ALA A 340 8.24 -57.40 -47.40
N LYS A 341 7.90 -58.47 -46.68
CA LYS A 341 8.59 -58.81 -45.43
C LYS A 341 10.10 -58.98 -45.69
N GLY A 342 10.91 -58.31 -44.87
CA GLY A 342 12.36 -58.20 -45.03
C GLY A 342 12.81 -56.82 -45.53
N VAL A 343 11.90 -55.95 -45.99
CA VAL A 343 12.21 -54.55 -46.26
C VAL A 343 12.18 -53.75 -44.96
N ILE A 344 13.22 -52.98 -44.69
CA ILE A 344 13.28 -52.05 -43.56
C ILE A 344 13.39 -50.63 -44.10
N ALA A 345 12.45 -49.77 -43.71
CA ALA A 345 12.56 -48.33 -43.89
C ALA A 345 13.25 -47.72 -42.67
N VAL A 346 14.12 -46.75 -42.91
CA VAL A 346 14.81 -45.98 -41.85
C VAL A 346 14.69 -44.48 -42.14
N SER A 347 15.14 -43.63 -41.24
CA SER A 347 15.24 -42.19 -41.54
C SER A 347 16.16 -41.93 -42.73
N GLN A 348 15.97 -40.83 -43.44
CA GLN A 348 16.84 -40.46 -44.57
C GLN A 348 18.33 -40.37 -44.18
N SER A 349 18.64 -39.97 -42.93
CA SER A 349 20.01 -39.89 -42.42
C SER A 349 20.62 -41.29 -42.26
N TRP A 350 19.85 -42.25 -41.74
CA TRP A 350 20.25 -43.64 -41.63
C TRP A 350 20.36 -44.32 -42.99
N TYR A 351 19.44 -44.03 -43.91
CA TYR A 351 19.44 -44.65 -45.24
C TYR A 351 20.75 -44.37 -45.99
N LYS A 352 21.29 -43.15 -45.87
CA LYS A 352 22.58 -42.76 -46.48
C LYS A 352 23.77 -43.58 -45.96
N ILE A 353 23.66 -44.13 -44.75
CA ILE A 353 24.73 -44.90 -44.09
C ILE A 353 24.52 -46.40 -44.31
N PHE A 354 23.28 -46.85 -44.21
CA PHE A 354 22.93 -48.27 -44.05
C PHE A 354 22.21 -48.88 -45.25
N ALA A 355 21.90 -48.13 -46.32
CA ALA A 355 21.22 -48.71 -47.49
C ALA A 355 21.93 -49.98 -48.00
N GLY A 356 21.15 -51.05 -48.17
CA GLY A 356 21.63 -52.37 -48.60
C GLY A 356 22.24 -53.23 -47.49
N THR A 357 22.44 -52.71 -46.28
CA THR A 357 22.92 -53.50 -45.13
C THR A 357 21.79 -54.29 -44.48
N GLN A 358 22.17 -55.31 -43.70
CA GLN A 358 21.23 -56.17 -43.01
C GLN A 358 21.12 -55.83 -41.53
N ILE A 359 19.89 -55.89 -41.02
CA ILE A 359 19.56 -55.71 -39.60
C ILE A 359 18.75 -56.91 -39.16
N TYR A 360 19.12 -57.50 -38.03
CA TYR A 360 18.30 -58.48 -37.34
C TYR A 360 17.42 -57.79 -36.29
N ILE A 361 16.12 -58.09 -36.33
CA ILE A 361 15.13 -57.61 -35.36
C ILE A 361 14.43 -58.83 -34.75
N PRO A 362 14.58 -59.09 -33.44
CA PRO A 362 13.88 -60.18 -32.76
C PRO A 362 12.38 -60.15 -33.03
N GLY A 363 11.81 -61.29 -33.45
CA GLY A 363 10.39 -61.42 -33.81
C GLY A 363 10.03 -61.04 -35.25
N TYR A 364 10.84 -60.22 -35.93
CA TYR A 364 10.65 -59.90 -37.35
C TYR A 364 11.55 -60.76 -38.26
N GLY A 365 12.80 -60.95 -37.87
CA GLY A 365 13.83 -61.65 -38.62
C GLY A 365 14.94 -60.73 -39.14
N VAL A 366 15.73 -61.23 -40.09
CA VAL A 366 16.73 -60.43 -40.81
C VAL A 366 16.03 -59.67 -41.94
N GLY A 367 16.24 -58.36 -42.01
CA GLY A 367 15.78 -57.53 -43.11
C GLY A 367 16.90 -56.64 -43.66
N THR A 368 16.66 -56.10 -44.84
CA THR A 368 17.57 -55.20 -45.55
C THR A 368 17.04 -53.77 -45.45
N VAL A 369 17.92 -52.82 -45.14
CA VAL A 369 17.60 -51.39 -45.25
C VAL A 369 17.44 -51.04 -46.72
N ALA A 370 16.19 -51.00 -47.17
CA ALA A 370 15.82 -50.92 -48.58
C ALA A 370 14.87 -49.76 -48.88
N ASP A 371 14.38 -49.08 -47.85
CA ASP A 371 13.46 -47.95 -47.99
C ASP A 371 13.79 -46.80 -47.04
N THR A 372 13.16 -45.65 -47.24
CA THR A 372 13.33 -44.45 -46.43
C THR A 372 11.99 -43.88 -46.00
N GLY A 373 11.93 -43.33 -44.78
CA GLY A 373 10.75 -42.69 -44.23
C GLY A 373 11.07 -41.40 -43.49
N GLY A 374 10.02 -40.67 -43.11
CA GLY A 374 10.13 -39.38 -42.41
C GLY A 374 10.75 -39.47 -41.00
N GLY A 375 10.74 -40.66 -40.39
CA GLY A 375 11.24 -40.86 -39.03
C GLY A 375 10.40 -40.15 -37.95
N ILE A 376 10.93 -40.17 -36.72
CA ILE A 376 10.36 -39.45 -35.58
C ILE A 376 11.44 -38.49 -35.07
N PRO A 377 11.22 -37.16 -35.08
CA PRO A 377 12.21 -36.20 -34.60
C PRO A 377 12.71 -36.53 -33.19
N GLY A 378 14.03 -36.65 -33.04
CA GLY A 378 14.68 -36.95 -31.75
C GLY A 378 14.57 -38.41 -31.28
N LYS A 379 14.13 -39.35 -32.13
CA LYS A 379 14.01 -40.77 -31.79
C LYS A 379 14.52 -41.66 -32.91
N TYR A 380 15.37 -42.64 -32.59
CA TYR A 380 15.72 -43.69 -33.55
C TYR A 380 14.47 -44.51 -33.90
N TRP A 381 14.24 -44.68 -35.19
CA TRP A 381 13.00 -45.24 -35.73
C TRP A 381 13.29 -46.08 -36.96
N ILE A 382 12.54 -47.18 -37.08
CA ILE A 382 12.48 -48.03 -38.26
C ILE A 382 11.03 -48.36 -38.59
N ASP A 383 10.75 -48.60 -39.87
CA ASP A 383 9.47 -49.15 -40.35
C ASP A 383 9.70 -50.52 -40.95
N LEU A 384 8.97 -51.51 -40.45
CA LEU A 384 9.07 -52.89 -40.89
C LEU A 384 8.09 -53.13 -42.03
N GLY A 385 8.62 -53.38 -43.23
CA GLY A 385 7.84 -53.67 -44.41
C GLY A 385 7.19 -55.04 -44.35
N TYR A 386 6.00 -55.17 -44.92
CA TYR A 386 5.26 -56.41 -45.07
C TYR A 386 4.56 -56.44 -46.42
N GLY A 387 4.19 -57.64 -46.89
CA GLY A 387 3.12 -57.78 -47.86
C GLY A 387 1.77 -57.40 -47.24
N GLU A 388 0.72 -57.37 -48.06
CA GLU A 388 -0.60 -56.94 -47.57
C GLU A 388 -1.26 -58.03 -46.72
N GLU A 389 -1.03 -59.28 -47.10
CA GLU A 389 -1.59 -60.51 -46.54
C GLU A 389 -0.86 -61.04 -45.30
N ASP A 390 0.40 -60.67 -45.11
CA ASP A 390 1.25 -61.13 -44.00
C ASP A 390 1.60 -60.01 -43.00
N PHE A 391 0.88 -58.89 -43.08
CA PHE A 391 1.07 -57.73 -42.23
C PHE A 391 0.91 -58.05 -40.75
N VAL A 392 1.90 -57.63 -39.97
CA VAL A 392 1.85 -57.61 -38.51
C VAL A 392 2.05 -56.17 -38.07
N ASN A 393 1.18 -55.69 -37.18
CA ASN A 393 1.26 -54.33 -36.68
C ASN A 393 2.35 -54.20 -35.60
N TRP A 394 3.35 -53.36 -35.84
CA TRP A 394 4.39 -53.00 -34.89
C TRP A 394 4.15 -51.57 -34.38
N HIS A 395 4.30 -51.39 -33.07
CA HIS A 395 4.24 -50.09 -32.41
C HIS A 395 4.93 -50.19 -31.05
N GLN A 396 6.22 -50.52 -31.06
CA GLN A 396 6.95 -50.84 -29.83
C GLN A 396 8.43 -50.51 -29.96
N THR A 397 9.08 -50.31 -28.82
CA THR A 397 10.52 -50.17 -28.76
C THR A 397 11.16 -51.56 -28.79
N VAL A 398 12.17 -51.76 -29.64
CA VAL A 398 12.92 -53.01 -29.76
C VAL A 398 14.42 -52.76 -29.90
N THR A 399 15.22 -53.71 -29.43
CA THR A 399 16.66 -53.75 -29.72
C THR A 399 16.88 -54.39 -31.09
N ILE A 400 17.58 -53.67 -31.96
CA ILE A 400 17.98 -54.15 -33.28
C ILE A 400 19.49 -54.40 -33.34
N TYR A 401 19.90 -55.28 -34.24
CA TYR A 401 21.28 -55.72 -34.39
C TYR A 401 21.73 -55.45 -35.82
N PHE A 402 22.69 -54.55 -36.01
CA PHE A 402 23.29 -54.28 -37.32
C PHE A 402 24.28 -55.40 -37.63
N LEU A 403 23.98 -56.17 -38.68
CA LEU A 403 24.73 -57.38 -39.01
C LEU A 403 26.00 -57.07 -39.79
N ASN A 404 27.01 -57.92 -39.63
CA ASN A 404 28.26 -57.81 -40.36
C ASN A 404 28.09 -58.08 -41.87
N PRO A 405 28.92 -57.47 -42.73
CA PRO A 405 30.01 -56.54 -42.40
C PRO A 405 29.53 -55.10 -42.13
N ALA A 406 30.20 -54.40 -41.22
CA ALA A 406 29.97 -52.97 -40.98
C ALA A 406 30.30 -52.10 -42.22
N PRO A 407 29.49 -51.08 -42.53
CA PRO A 407 29.87 -50.02 -43.47
C PRO A 407 31.18 -49.33 -43.06
N ALA A 408 31.92 -48.80 -44.03
CA ALA A 408 33.21 -48.15 -43.77
C ALA A 408 33.12 -46.88 -42.89
N ASN A 409 31.96 -46.21 -42.86
CA ASN A 409 31.78 -44.90 -42.22
C ASN A 409 30.57 -44.88 -41.27
N VAL A 410 30.45 -45.87 -40.37
CA VAL A 410 29.39 -45.84 -39.35
C VAL A 410 29.78 -44.83 -38.27
N PRO A 411 28.99 -43.77 -38.03
CA PRO A 411 29.32 -42.77 -37.02
C PRO A 411 29.20 -43.36 -35.60
N GLU A 412 29.91 -42.79 -34.64
CA GLU A 412 29.86 -43.21 -33.24
C GLU A 412 28.43 -43.06 -32.69
N VAL A 413 27.80 -41.92 -32.98
CA VAL A 413 26.40 -41.62 -32.68
C VAL A 413 25.63 -41.55 -33.98
N LEU A 414 24.51 -42.28 -34.10
CA LEU A 414 23.68 -42.21 -35.31
C LEU A 414 22.93 -40.88 -35.37
N PRO A 415 22.84 -40.26 -36.56
CA PRO A 415 22.21 -38.96 -36.78
C PRO A 415 20.68 -38.98 -36.72
#